data_AF-A0AA41V5N0-F1
#
_entry.id   AF-A0AA41V5N0-F1
#
_cell.length_a   1.000
_cell.length_b   1.000
_cell.length_c   1.000
_cell.angle_alpha   90.00
_cell.angle_beta   90.00
_cell.angle_gamma   90.00
#
_symmetry.space_group_name_H-M   'P 1'
#
loop_
_entity.id
_entity.type
_entity.pdbx_description
1 polymer ?
#
loop_
_entity_poly.entity_id
_entity_poly.type
_entity_poly.pdbx_seq_one_letter_code
_entity_poly.pdbx_strand_id
1 'polypeptide(L)'
;RSETISKGLNQNYKPLICYILMAEEARCLRNVSAQFRKLAATISQNKDVETEDFARASAMVAPFLGYLGFAFKFAEMDYVPKVADLAEASNSFVTLEAMLDRDVEQNTVRLAGSHSTGSHSRNLLRIKRAIDTIRAFCELILTTEYG
;
A
#
# COMPACT_ATOMS: atom_id res chain seq x y z
N ARG A 1 1.57 11.29 15.63
CA ARG A 1 1.37 12.57 14.89
C ARG A 1 0.06 13.26 15.29
N SER A 2 -0.99 12.52 15.65
CA SER A 2 -2.26 13.06 16.20
C SER A 2 -2.10 13.73 17.58
N GLU A 3 -1.31 13.17 18.50
CA GLU A 3 -1.12 13.74 19.86
C GLU A 3 -0.29 15.03 19.91
N THR A 4 0.54 15.31 18.90
CA THR A 4 1.40 16.51 18.91
C THR A 4 0.63 17.77 18.53
N ILE A 5 -0.46 17.63 17.75
CA ILE A 5 -1.32 18.74 17.34
C ILE A 5 -2.28 19.13 18.48
N SER A 6 -2.66 18.20 19.36
CA SER A 6 -3.65 18.46 20.42
C SER A 6 -3.10 19.23 21.63
N LYS A 7 -1.77 19.33 21.81
CA LYS A 7 -1.18 19.88 23.05
C LYS A 7 -1.17 21.41 23.12
N GLY A 8 -1.52 22.11 22.04
CA GLY A 8 -1.53 23.59 21.98
C GLY A 8 -2.86 24.23 21.57
N LEU A 9 -3.95 23.47 21.45
CA LEU A 9 -5.21 23.97 20.89
C LEU A 9 -6.33 24.03 21.92
N ASN A 10 -7.16 25.08 21.80
CA ASN A 10 -8.34 25.33 22.61
C ASN A 10 -9.25 24.08 22.65
N GLN A 11 -9.58 23.60 23.86
CA GLN A 11 -10.33 22.37 24.11
C GLN A 11 -11.68 22.32 23.39
N ASN A 12 -12.27 23.47 23.05
CA ASN A 12 -13.54 23.57 22.31
C ASN A 12 -13.48 23.02 20.88
N TYR A 13 -12.29 22.99 20.24
CA TYR A 13 -12.14 22.49 18.87
C TYR A 13 -11.68 21.03 18.79
N LYS A 14 -11.33 20.41 19.92
CA LYS A 14 -10.87 19.01 19.97
C LYS A 14 -11.86 18.02 19.35
N PRO A 15 -13.19 18.12 19.58
CA PRO A 15 -14.16 17.23 18.93
C PRO A 15 -14.25 17.43 17.41
N LEU A 16 -14.19 18.69 16.95
CA LEU A 16 -14.23 19.01 15.51
C LEU A 16 -12.97 18.52 14.79
N ILE A 17 -11.81 18.66 15.41
CA ILE A 17 -10.54 18.15 14.87
C ILE A 17 -10.56 16.62 14.84
N CYS A 18 -11.03 15.95 15.90
CA CYS A 18 -11.21 14.50 15.88
C CYS A 18 -12.16 14.08 14.75
N TYR A 19 -13.29 14.75 14.56
CA TYR A 19 -14.22 14.44 13.46
C TYR A 19 -13.57 14.63 12.08
N ILE A 20 -12.80 15.70 11.87
CA ILE A 20 -12.09 15.95 10.61
C ILE A 20 -11.04 14.85 10.35
N LEU A 21 -10.26 14.47 11.37
CA LEU A 21 -9.27 13.39 11.26
C LEU A 21 -9.94 12.04 10.99
N MET A 22 -11.02 11.70 11.70
CA MET A 22 -11.80 10.49 11.44
C MET A 22 -12.41 10.49 10.02
N ALA A 23 -12.89 11.64 9.53
CA ALA A 23 -13.45 11.78 8.20
C ALA A 23 -12.38 11.65 7.08
N GLU A 24 -11.15 12.10 7.36
CA GLU A 24 -9.98 11.93 6.49
C GLU A 24 -9.51 10.46 6.46
N GLU A 25 -9.42 9.82 7.63
CA GLU A 25 -9.08 8.40 7.78
C GLU A 25 -10.13 7.48 7.11
N ALA A 26 -11.41 7.75 7.30
CA ALA A 26 -12.50 7.03 6.64
C ALA A 26 -12.43 7.18 5.11
N ARG A 27 -11.89 8.29 4.60
CA ARG A 27 -11.66 8.49 3.17
C ARG A 27 -10.49 7.62 2.68
N CYS A 28 -9.45 7.44 3.49
CA CYS A 28 -8.33 6.56 3.18
C CYS A 28 -8.79 5.10 3.01
N LEU A 29 -9.56 4.54 3.95
CA LEU A 29 -10.04 3.16 3.86
C LEU A 29 -10.98 2.92 2.66
N ARG A 30 -11.86 3.89 2.37
CA ARG A 30 -12.72 3.84 1.18
C ARG A 30 -11.90 3.86 -0.11
N ASN A 31 -10.85 4.68 -0.19
CA ASN A 31 -9.99 4.76 -1.36
C ASN A 31 -9.21 3.46 -1.58
N VAL A 32 -8.63 2.89 -0.51
CA VAL A 32 -7.99 1.57 -0.56
C VAL A 32 -8.98 0.52 -1.05
N SER A 33 -10.15 0.41 -0.43
CA SER A 33 -11.17 -0.56 -0.84
C SER A 33 -11.59 -0.38 -2.30
N ALA A 34 -11.77 0.86 -2.77
CA ALA A 34 -12.18 1.12 -4.14
C ALA A 34 -11.13 0.68 -5.16
N GLN A 35 -9.85 0.97 -4.92
CA GLN A 35 -8.77 0.57 -5.83
C GLN A 35 -8.58 -0.95 -5.88
N PHE A 36 -8.56 -1.61 -4.72
CA PHE A 36 -8.42 -3.07 -4.67
C PHE A 36 -9.65 -3.81 -5.24
N ARG A 37 -10.86 -3.24 -5.16
CA ARG A 37 -12.04 -3.79 -5.85
C ARG A 37 -11.90 -3.74 -7.38
N LYS A 38 -11.32 -2.67 -7.93
CA LYS A 38 -11.04 -2.59 -9.38
C LYS A 38 -10.07 -3.68 -9.81
N LEU A 39 -8.95 -3.82 -9.08
CA LEU A 39 -7.98 -4.89 -9.33
C LEU A 39 -8.62 -6.29 -9.25
N ALA A 40 -9.43 -6.53 -8.21
CA ALA A 40 -10.14 -7.79 -8.06
C ALA A 40 -11.10 -8.07 -9.24
N ALA A 41 -11.77 -7.05 -9.76
CA ALA A 41 -12.64 -7.17 -10.93
C ALA A 41 -11.84 -7.50 -12.20
N THR A 42 -10.67 -6.88 -12.41
CA THR A 42 -9.75 -7.20 -13.51
C THR A 42 -9.32 -8.67 -13.46
N ILE A 43 -8.84 -9.14 -12.29
CA ILE A 43 -8.42 -10.53 -12.10
C ILE A 43 -9.59 -11.50 -12.30
N SER A 44 -10.78 -11.16 -11.80
CA SER A 44 -11.99 -12.01 -11.96
C SER A 44 -12.43 -12.16 -13.41
N GLN A 45 -12.04 -11.23 -14.28
CA GLN A 45 -12.26 -11.28 -15.72
C GLN A 45 -11.15 -12.02 -16.47
N ASN A 46 -10.20 -12.66 -15.77
CA ASN A 46 -8.98 -13.27 -16.33
C ASN A 46 -8.19 -12.30 -17.22
N LYS A 47 -8.16 -11.02 -16.84
CA LYS A 47 -7.33 -10.01 -17.48
C LYS A 47 -6.02 -9.87 -16.72
N ASP A 48 -4.95 -9.61 -17.45
CA ASP A 48 -3.66 -9.30 -16.89
C ASP A 48 -3.75 -8.04 -16.02
N VAL A 49 -2.94 -7.98 -14.97
CA VAL A 49 -2.91 -6.84 -14.08
C VAL A 49 -1.90 -5.82 -14.61
N GLU A 50 -2.38 -4.64 -14.97
CA GLU A 50 -1.50 -3.55 -15.39
C GLU A 50 -0.61 -3.08 -14.23
N THR A 51 0.69 -2.91 -14.52
CA THR A 51 1.69 -2.50 -13.53
C THR A 51 1.33 -1.15 -12.91
N GLU A 52 0.85 -0.22 -13.73
CA GLU A 52 0.46 1.13 -13.28
C GLU A 52 -0.75 1.08 -12.33
N ASP A 53 -1.77 0.30 -12.66
CA ASP A 53 -2.96 0.10 -11.82
C ASP A 53 -2.57 -0.51 -10.47
N PHE A 54 -1.72 -1.54 -10.49
CA PHE A 54 -1.25 -2.17 -9.26
C PHE A 54 -0.40 -1.22 -8.41
N ALA A 55 0.49 -0.45 -9.03
CA ALA A 55 1.31 0.55 -8.34
C ALA A 55 0.44 1.64 -7.69
N ARG A 56 -0.57 2.15 -8.41
CA ARG A 56 -1.55 3.12 -7.87
C ARG A 56 -2.33 2.56 -6.68
N ALA A 57 -2.84 1.33 -6.78
CA ALA A 57 -3.55 0.70 -5.66
C ALA A 57 -2.61 0.49 -4.46
N SER A 58 -1.38 0.04 -4.71
CA SER A 58 -0.35 -0.16 -3.69
C SER A 58 0.05 1.14 -3.00
N ALA A 59 0.05 2.28 -3.70
CA ALA A 59 0.34 3.59 -3.09
C ALA A 59 -0.70 3.99 -2.03
N MET A 60 -1.96 3.56 -2.18
CA MET A 60 -3.03 3.84 -1.20
C MET A 60 -2.79 3.15 0.15
N VAL A 61 -1.90 2.15 0.19
CA VAL A 61 -1.54 1.41 1.40
C VAL A 61 -0.55 2.16 2.29
N ALA A 62 0.29 3.03 1.73
CA ALA A 62 1.29 3.74 2.51
C ALA A 62 0.69 4.65 3.62
N PRO A 63 -0.37 5.44 3.34
CA PRO A 63 -1.06 6.20 4.39
C PRO A 63 -1.66 5.29 5.48
N PHE A 64 -2.15 4.09 5.13
CA PHE A 64 -2.69 3.12 6.09
C PHE A 64 -1.65 2.71 7.14
N LEU A 65 -0.44 2.38 6.71
CA LEU A 65 0.66 2.03 7.62
C LEU A 65 1.02 3.18 8.59
N GLY A 66 0.90 4.43 8.13
CA GLY A 66 1.09 5.61 8.96
C GLY A 66 0.04 5.77 10.07
N TYR A 67 -1.21 5.33 9.84
CA TYR A 67 -2.28 5.39 10.85
C TYR A 67 -2.13 4.37 11.97
N LEU A 68 -1.42 3.26 11.74
CA LEU A 68 -1.12 2.27 12.77
C LEU A 68 -0.12 2.78 13.84
N GLY A 69 0.37 4.02 13.69
CA GLY A 69 1.20 4.70 14.65
C GLY A 69 2.69 4.45 14.47
N PHE A 70 3.49 4.96 15.41
CA PHE A 70 4.95 5.01 15.29
C PHE A 70 5.58 3.62 15.13
N ALA A 71 4.99 2.58 15.72
CA ALA A 71 5.47 1.21 15.61
C ALA A 71 5.56 0.70 14.15
N PHE A 72 4.72 1.23 13.27
CA PHE A 72 4.67 0.84 11.86
C PHE A 72 5.43 1.80 10.94
N LYS A 73 6.14 2.80 11.49
CA LYS A 73 6.89 3.77 10.67
C LYS A 73 7.98 3.10 9.84
N PHE A 74 8.65 2.09 10.39
CA PHE A 74 9.63 1.30 9.65
C PHE A 74 9.00 0.50 8.50
N ALA A 75 7.78 -0.01 8.70
CA ALA A 75 7.05 -0.71 7.64
C ALA A 75 6.69 0.26 6.50
N GLU A 76 6.22 1.47 6.82
CA GLU A 76 5.98 2.53 5.83
C GLU A 76 7.27 2.91 5.08
N MET A 77 8.38 3.11 5.80
CA MET A 77 9.67 3.47 5.21
C MET A 77 10.26 2.37 4.32
N ASP A 78 10.06 1.08 4.63
CA ASP A 78 10.45 -0.02 3.74
C ASP A 78 9.49 -0.14 2.55
N TYR A 79 8.20 0.12 2.74
CA TYR A 79 7.17 -0.07 1.72
C TYR A 79 7.20 0.99 0.62
N VAL A 80 7.28 2.28 0.97
CA VAL A 80 7.18 3.40 0.00
C VAL A 80 8.20 3.32 -1.14
N PRO A 81 9.50 3.09 -0.90
CA PRO A 81 10.48 3.00 -1.99
C PRO A 81 10.22 1.86 -2.98
N LYS A 82 9.54 0.79 -2.56
CA LYS A 82 9.21 -0.36 -3.42
C LYS A 82 8.02 -0.04 -4.31
N VAL A 83 7.03 0.65 -3.78
CA VAL A 83 5.90 1.13 -4.59
C VAL A 83 6.38 2.16 -5.61
N ALA A 84 7.30 3.05 -5.21
CA ALA A 84 7.92 3.99 -6.15
C ALA A 84 8.68 3.27 -7.27
N ASP A 85 9.43 2.21 -6.95
CA ASP A 85 10.09 1.36 -7.94
C ASP A 85 9.11 0.71 -8.92
N LEU A 86 7.97 0.20 -8.45
CA LEU A 86 6.93 -0.36 -9.32
C LEU A 86 6.25 0.72 -10.18
N ALA A 87 6.03 1.92 -9.64
CA ALA A 87 5.49 3.03 -10.40
C ALA A 87 6.44 3.44 -11.53
N GLU A 88 7.75 3.49 -11.27
CA GLU A 88 8.74 3.74 -12.32
C GLU A 88 8.78 2.60 -13.34
N ALA A 89 8.73 1.34 -12.89
CA ALA A 89 8.70 0.18 -13.77
C ALA A 89 7.48 0.17 -14.71
N SER A 90 6.35 0.75 -14.30
CA SER A 90 5.14 0.84 -15.14
C SER A 90 5.34 1.67 -16.41
N ASN A 91 6.36 2.53 -16.47
CA ASN A 91 6.73 3.24 -17.70
C ASN A 91 7.31 2.30 -18.78
N SER A 92 7.80 1.12 -18.38
CA SER A 92 8.46 0.14 -19.27
C SER A 92 7.70 -1.17 -19.40
N PHE A 93 6.88 -1.55 -18.40
CA PHE A 93 6.14 -2.81 -18.37
C PHE A 93 4.64 -2.57 -18.23
N VAL A 94 3.88 -2.92 -19.27
CA VAL A 94 2.42 -2.78 -19.27
C VAL A 94 1.79 -3.66 -18.18
N THR A 95 2.21 -4.92 -18.07
CA THR A 95 1.64 -5.89 -17.12
C THR A 95 2.67 -6.35 -16.08
N LEU A 96 2.18 -6.77 -14.91
CA LEU A 96 3.03 -7.37 -13.87
C LEU A 96 3.71 -8.64 -14.36
N GLU A 97 3.03 -9.43 -15.18
CA GLU A 97 3.55 -10.65 -15.80
C GLU A 97 4.77 -10.34 -16.68
N ALA A 98 4.68 -9.36 -17.57
CA ALA A 98 5.80 -8.95 -18.42
C ALA A 98 7.01 -8.44 -17.60
N MET A 99 6.74 -7.75 -16.49
CA MET A 99 7.78 -7.30 -15.56
C MET A 99 8.48 -8.48 -14.87
N LEU A 100 7.72 -9.50 -14.44
CA LEU A 100 8.26 -10.72 -13.83
C LEU A 100 9.08 -11.54 -14.84
N ASP A 101 8.58 -11.70 -16.06
CA ASP A 101 9.24 -12.46 -17.13
C ASP A 101 10.61 -11.85 -17.45
N ARG A 102 10.71 -10.51 -17.48
CA ARG A 102 11.99 -9.80 -17.67
C ARG A 102 13.03 -10.21 -16.63
N ASP A 103 12.65 -10.23 -15.36
CA ASP A 103 13.55 -10.61 -14.26
C ASP A 103 13.94 -12.09 -14.28
N VAL A 104 13.04 -12.97 -14.78
CA VAL A 104 13.30 -14.39 -14.98
C VAL A 104 14.32 -14.59 -16.11
N GLU A 105 14.09 -13.95 -17.26
CA GLU A 105 14.99 -14.00 -18.42
C GLU A 105 16.40 -13.51 -18.07
N GLN A 106 16.51 -12.47 -17.24
CA GLN A 106 17.78 -11.90 -16.81
C GLN A 106 18.40 -12.64 -15.61
N ASN A 107 17.70 -13.63 -15.04
CA ASN A 107 18.10 -14.33 -13.82
C ASN A 107 18.36 -13.39 -12.63
N THR A 108 17.57 -12.31 -12.53
CA THR A 108 17.71 -11.23 -11.53
C THR A 108 16.64 -11.28 -10.44
N VAL A 109 15.64 -12.17 -10.50
CA VAL A 109 14.47 -12.26 -9.60
C VAL A 109 14.77 -12.04 -8.10
N ARG A 110 15.92 -12.50 -7.60
CA ARG A 110 16.29 -12.44 -6.17
C ARG A 110 17.25 -11.30 -5.84
N LEU A 111 17.72 -10.55 -6.84
CA LEU A 111 18.75 -9.54 -6.70
C LEU A 111 18.28 -8.42 -5.76
N ALA A 112 19.12 -8.16 -4.76
CA ALA A 112 18.94 -7.06 -3.84
C ALA A 112 19.70 -5.82 -4.34
N GLY A 113 19.07 -4.66 -4.30
CA GLY A 113 19.70 -3.37 -4.62
C GLY A 113 18.80 -2.21 -4.16
N SER A 114 19.38 -1.02 -4.00
CA SER A 114 18.61 0.24 -4.02
C SER A 114 18.43 0.70 -5.47
N HIS A 115 17.49 1.62 -5.70
CA HIS A 115 17.00 2.12 -7.00
C HIS A 115 17.90 1.88 -8.23
N SER A 116 17.27 1.40 -9.32
CA SER A 116 17.81 1.00 -10.64
C SER A 116 18.65 -0.28 -10.72
N THR A 117 19.06 -0.89 -9.60
CA THR A 117 19.88 -2.13 -9.60
C THR A 117 19.23 -3.34 -8.91
N GLY A 118 18.05 -3.16 -8.30
CA GLY A 118 17.29 -4.22 -7.64
C GLY A 118 16.22 -4.81 -8.55
N SER A 119 15.83 -6.07 -8.30
CA SER A 119 14.75 -6.72 -9.05
C SER A 119 13.36 -6.20 -8.66
N HIS A 120 12.55 -5.90 -9.67
CA HIS A 120 11.16 -5.50 -9.50
C HIS A 120 10.32 -6.66 -8.92
N SER A 121 10.61 -7.90 -9.30
CA SER A 121 9.98 -9.11 -8.74
C SER A 121 10.15 -9.21 -7.24
N ARG A 122 11.35 -8.92 -6.72
CA ARG A 122 11.63 -8.92 -5.28
C ARG A 122 10.86 -7.83 -4.54
N ASN A 123 10.73 -6.65 -5.14
CA ASN A 123 9.96 -5.53 -4.57
C ASN A 123 8.46 -5.84 -4.59
N LEU A 124 7.93 -6.38 -5.69
CA LEU A 124 6.56 -6.84 -5.82
C LEU A 124 6.21 -7.88 -4.74
N LEU A 125 7.08 -8.87 -4.49
CA LEU A 125 6.86 -9.85 -3.44
C LEU A 125 6.73 -9.21 -2.04
N ARG A 126 7.53 -8.18 -1.76
CA ARG A 126 7.46 -7.46 -0.48
C ARG A 126 6.20 -6.60 -0.35
N ILE A 127 5.77 -5.98 -1.44
CA ILE A 127 4.49 -5.25 -1.51
C ILE A 127 3.32 -6.20 -1.27
N LYS A 128 3.30 -7.37 -1.94
CA LYS A 128 2.29 -8.41 -1.74
C LYS A 128 2.19 -8.81 -0.27
N ARG A 129 3.33 -9.09 0.38
CA ARG A 129 3.34 -9.46 1.81
C ARG A 129 2.77 -8.38 2.72
N ALA A 130 3.03 -7.11 2.44
CA ALA A 130 2.43 -6.01 3.20
C ALA A 130 0.91 -5.97 3.01
N ILE A 131 0.42 -6.13 1.77
CA ILE A 131 -1.02 -6.19 1.46
C ILE A 131 -1.69 -7.39 2.17
N ASP A 132 -1.07 -8.57 2.12
CA ASP A 132 -1.57 -9.77 2.80
C ASP A 132 -1.63 -9.58 4.33
N THR A 133 -0.63 -8.91 4.90
CA THR A 133 -0.60 -8.57 6.33
C THR A 133 -1.75 -7.64 6.71
N ILE A 134 -2.04 -6.63 5.88
CA ILE A 134 -3.14 -5.70 6.09
C ILE A 134 -4.49 -6.42 5.97
N ARG A 135 -4.63 -7.33 5.00
CA ARG A 135 -5.84 -8.16 4.86
C ARG A 135 -6.09 -8.94 6.15
N ALA A 136 -5.09 -9.67 6.65
CA ALA A 136 -5.17 -10.44 7.88
C ALA A 136 -5.49 -9.55 9.11
N PHE A 137 -4.91 -8.35 9.17
CA PHE A 137 -5.20 -7.39 10.23
C PHE A 137 -6.66 -6.91 10.22
N CYS A 138 -7.20 -6.60 9.03
CA CYS A 138 -8.62 -6.24 8.89
C CYS A 138 -9.54 -7.41 9.23
N GLU A 139 -9.22 -8.63 8.78
CA GLU A 139 -9.97 -9.85 9.13
C GLU A 139 -10.00 -10.08 10.64
N LEU A 140 -8.87 -9.88 11.33
CA LEU A 140 -8.78 -9.97 12.78
C LEU A 140 -9.69 -8.95 13.46
N ILE A 141 -9.61 -7.66 13.10
CA ILE A 141 -10.48 -6.62 13.66
C ILE A 141 -11.96 -6.97 13.48
N LEU A 142 -12.35 -7.40 12.28
CA LEU A 142 -13.75 -7.74 12.01
C LEU A 142 -14.21 -8.94 12.85
N THR A 143 -13.33 -9.91 13.09
CA THR A 143 -13.65 -11.10 13.90
C THR A 143 -13.70 -10.80 15.39
N THR A 144 -12.84 -9.90 15.90
CA THR A 144 -12.77 -9.61 17.34
C THR A 144 -13.76 -8.56 17.81
N GLU A 145 -14.10 -7.58 16.96
CA GLU A 145 -14.98 -6.47 17.33
C GLU A 145 -16.44 -6.68 16.90
N TYR A 146 -16.69 -7.55 15.92
CA TYR A 146 -18.02 -7.76 15.33
C TYR A 146 -18.40 -9.23 15.12
N GLY A 147 -17.60 -10.16 15.65
CA GLY A 147 -17.82 -11.61 15.57
C GLY A 147 -18.58 -12.21 16.75
#